data_AF-A0A4Y8KQ94-F1
#
_entry.id   AF-A0A4Y8KQ94-F1
#
_cell.length_a   1.000
_cell.length_b   1.000
_cell.length_c   1.000
_cell.angle_alpha   90.00
_cell.angle_beta   90.00
_cell.angle_gamma   90.00
#
_symmetry.space_group_name_H-M   'P 1'
#
loop_
_entity.id
_entity.type
_entity.pdbx_description
1 polymer ?
#
loop_
_entity_poly.entity_id
_entity_poly.type
_entity_poly.pdbx_seq_one_letter_code
_entity_poly.pdbx_strand_id
1 'polypeptide(L)'
;MFSGIMLLWWILTVPSFLFVAIDVWRTPAATVIKWAFVILAAFTGPIGAFLYVLGCREPLPGIHEEYVSVRWRQVMGSTMHCAAGDGIGIIVGAAIGAGLALNFWPDFFLEYGFGWVYF
;
A
#
# COMPACT_ATOMS: atom_id res chain seq x y z
N MET A 1 8.54 4.31 23.27
CA MET A 1 8.97 5.69 22.94
C MET A 1 8.20 6.15 21.71
N PHE A 2 7.07 6.83 21.88
CA PHE A 2 6.45 7.61 20.81
C PHE A 2 6.67 9.08 21.15
N SER A 3 7.70 9.70 20.61
CA SER A 3 8.02 11.11 20.84
C SER A 3 7.97 11.90 19.54
N GLY A 4 7.54 13.17 19.64
CA GLY A 4 7.58 14.15 18.55
C GLY A 4 7.03 13.62 17.22
N ILE A 5 7.92 13.52 16.22
CA ILE A 5 7.62 13.17 14.84
C ILE A 5 6.97 11.78 14.73
N MET A 6 7.41 10.79 15.51
CA MET A 6 6.84 9.44 15.44
C MET A 6 5.39 9.44 15.94
N LEU A 7 5.09 10.16 17.03
CA LEU A 7 3.72 10.26 17.53
C LEU A 7 2.81 10.95 16.50
N LEU A 8 3.26 12.05 15.89
CA LEU A 8 2.54 12.73 14.81
C LEU A 8 2.29 11.78 13.63
N TRP A 9 3.32 11.05 13.19
CA TRP A 9 3.20 10.10 12.10
C TRP A 9 2.15 9.02 12.37
N TRP A 10 2.11 8.45 13.57
CA TRP A 10 1.11 7.45 13.95
C TRP A 10 -0.31 8.03 14.03
N ILE A 11 -0.46 9.25 14.57
CA ILE A 11 -1.74 9.97 14.60
C ILE A 11 -2.27 10.22 13.19
N LEU A 12 -1.41 10.40 12.18
CA LEU A 12 -1.83 10.55 10.79
C LEU A 12 -2.05 9.20 10.10
N THR A 13 -1.18 8.22 10.36
CA THR A 13 -1.16 6.93 9.68
C THR A 13 -2.38 6.08 10.05
N VAL A 14 -2.71 5.97 11.35
CA VAL A 14 -3.81 5.11 11.80
C VAL A 14 -5.16 5.54 11.21
N PRO A 15 -5.57 6.83 11.28
CA PRO A 15 -6.80 7.28 10.66
C PRO A 15 -6.77 7.17 9.13
N SER A 16 -5.63 7.45 8.49
CA SER A 16 -5.48 7.33 7.03
C SER A 16 -5.68 5.89 6.56
N PHE A 17 -5.06 4.93 7.24
CA PHE A 17 -5.24 3.51 6.98
C PHE A 17 -6.69 3.09 7.19
N LEU A 18 -7.30 3.44 8.32
CA LEU A 18 -8.69 3.09 8.62
C LEU A 18 -9.67 3.68 7.59
N PHE A 19 -9.45 4.93 7.18
CA PHE A 19 -10.23 5.57 6.14
C PHE A 19 -10.19 4.77 4.83
N VAL A 20 -8.99 4.44 4.33
CA VAL A 20 -8.84 3.67 3.09
C VAL A 20 -9.42 2.26 3.24
N ALA A 21 -9.11 1.58 4.34
CA ALA A 21 -9.56 0.21 4.61
C ALA A 21 -11.09 0.07 4.67
N ILE A 22 -11.82 1.14 5.00
CA ILE A 22 -13.28 1.16 5.04
C ILE A 22 -13.87 1.68 3.72
N ASP A 23 -13.37 2.80 3.21
CA ASP A 23 -13.96 3.51 2.06
C ASP A 23 -13.73 2.77 0.73
N VAL A 24 -12.60 2.07 0.56
CA VAL A 24 -12.24 1.38 -0.70
C VAL A 24 -13.26 0.33 -1.14
N TRP A 25 -13.98 -0.28 -0.19
CA TRP A 25 -14.98 -1.30 -0.49
C TRP A 25 -16.23 -0.74 -1.15
N ARG A 26 -16.48 0.57 -1.01
CA ARG A 26 -17.57 1.31 -1.66
C ARG A 26 -17.17 1.79 -3.06
N THR A 27 -15.88 1.90 -3.35
CA THR A 27 -15.35 2.26 -4.66
C THR A 27 -15.44 1.06 -5.62
N PRO A 28 -15.97 1.22 -6.84
CA PRO A 28 -16.13 0.13 -7.81
C PRO A 28 -14.82 -0.20 -8.55
N ALA A 29 -13.71 -0.29 -7.83
CA ALA A 29 -12.41 -0.72 -8.37
C ALA A 29 -12.28 -2.26 -8.35
N ALA A 30 -11.36 -2.80 -9.17
CA ALA A 30 -11.01 -4.22 -9.11
C ALA A 30 -10.48 -4.62 -7.72
N THR A 31 -10.83 -5.81 -7.23
CA THR A 31 -10.48 -6.28 -5.88
C THR A 31 -8.98 -6.19 -5.58
N VAL A 32 -8.13 -6.49 -6.57
CA VAL A 32 -6.66 -6.40 -6.43
C VAL A 32 -6.21 -4.96 -6.18
N ILE A 33 -6.79 -3.99 -6.89
CA ILE A 33 -6.51 -2.56 -6.68
C ILE A 33 -7.01 -2.10 -5.32
N LYS A 34 -8.15 -2.62 -4.84
CA LYS A 34 -8.62 -2.31 -3.49
C LYS A 34 -7.58 -2.70 -2.44
N TRP A 35 -7.07 -3.92 -2.52
CA TRP A 35 -6.01 -4.39 -1.63
C TRP A 35 -4.72 -3.60 -1.78
N ALA A 36 -4.32 -3.24 -3.00
CA ALA A 36 -3.13 -2.42 -3.23
C ALA A 36 -3.17 -1.12 -2.41
N PHE A 37 -4.30 -0.40 -2.41
CA PHE A 37 -4.44 0.82 -1.62
C PHE A 37 -4.48 0.59 -0.11
N VAL A 38 -5.11 -0.48 0.36
CA VAL A 38 -5.11 -0.83 1.80
C VAL A 38 -3.69 -1.09 2.30
N ILE A 39 -2.94 -1.90 1.55
CA ILE A 39 -1.56 -2.24 1.85
C ILE A 39 -0.68 -0.99 1.79
N LEU A 40 -0.79 -0.20 0.71
CA LEU A 40 -0.02 1.02 0.54
C LEU A 40 -0.28 2.02 1.68
N ALA A 41 -1.53 2.19 2.11
CA ALA A 41 -1.89 3.06 3.23
C ALA A 41 -1.33 2.54 4.56
N ALA A 42 -1.21 1.23 4.75
CA ALA A 42 -0.57 0.67 5.94
C ALA A 42 0.93 1.03 6.01
N PHE A 43 1.63 1.06 4.87
CA PHE A 43 3.06 1.41 4.81
C PHE A 43 3.32 2.92 4.81
N THR A 44 2.48 3.69 4.10
CA THR A 44 2.77 5.10 3.78
C THR A 44 1.81 6.09 4.45
N GLY A 45 0.83 5.60 5.19
CA GLY A 45 -0.11 6.38 5.98
C GLY A 45 -0.85 7.44 5.16
N PRO A 46 -0.73 8.73 5.51
CA PRO A 46 -1.47 9.80 4.84
C PRO A 46 -1.11 9.95 3.35
N ILE A 47 0.10 9.56 2.93
CA ILE A 47 0.50 9.62 1.52
C ILE A 47 -0.31 8.61 0.70
N GLY A 48 -0.41 7.36 1.18
CA GLY A 48 -1.22 6.33 0.54
C GLY A 48 -2.70 6.69 0.49
N ALA A 49 -3.24 7.30 1.56
CA ALA A 49 -4.61 7.78 1.57
C ALA A 49 -4.86 8.93 0.58
N PHE A 50 -3.96 9.90 0.49
CA PHE A 50 -4.04 10.98 -0.50
C PHE A 50 -4.08 10.42 -1.92
N LEU A 51 -3.17 9.49 -2.19
CA LEU A 51 -3.05 8.79 -3.47
C LEU A 51 -4.31 7.97 -3.82
N TYR A 52 -4.90 7.29 -2.84
CA TYR A 52 -6.18 6.61 -2.99
C TYR A 52 -7.29 7.58 -3.42
N VAL A 53 -7.43 8.71 -2.73
CA VAL A 53 -8.47 9.71 -3.02
C VAL A 53 -8.28 10.32 -4.41
N LEU A 54 -7.04 10.60 -4.79
CA LEU A 54 -6.71 11.28 -6.05
C LEU A 54 -6.79 10.34 -7.27
N GLY A 55 -6.54 9.05 -7.07
CA GLY A 55 -6.32 8.09 -8.13
C GLY A 55 -7.44 7.10 -8.39
N CYS A 56 -8.12 6.67 -7.32
CA CYS A 56 -8.99 5.52 -7.38
C CYS A 56 -10.37 5.80 -6.79
N ARG A 57 -10.46 6.62 -5.74
CA ARG A 57 -11.73 6.91 -5.10
C ARG A 57 -12.68 7.57 -6.08
N GLU A 58 -13.85 6.99 -6.23
CA GLU A 58 -14.87 7.52 -7.12
C GLU A 58 -15.38 8.89 -6.62
N PRO A 59 -15.37 9.95 -7.45
CA PRO A 59 -15.80 11.28 -7.02
C PRO A 59 -17.33 11.44 -7.00
N LEU A 60 -18.05 10.80 -7.93
CA LEU A 60 -19.51 10.75 -8.00
C LEU A 60 -19.96 9.33 -8.37
N PRO A 61 -21.11 8.85 -7.86
CA PRO A 61 -21.55 7.49 -8.15
C PRO A 61 -21.71 7.21 -9.65
N GLY A 62 -21.12 6.11 -10.14
CA GLY A 62 -21.26 5.62 -11.51
C GLY A 62 -20.26 6.20 -12.52
N ILE A 63 -19.28 7.00 -12.10
CA ILE A 63 -18.27 7.60 -13.00
C ILE A 63 -16.84 7.12 -12.73
N HIS A 64 -16.64 6.09 -11.90
CA HIS A 64 -15.31 5.57 -11.57
C HIS A 64 -14.48 5.22 -12.82
N GLU A 65 -15.05 4.46 -13.76
CA GLU A 65 -14.32 4.02 -14.97
C GLU A 65 -13.87 5.21 -15.83
N GLU A 66 -14.73 6.21 -16.01
CA GLU A 66 -14.38 7.44 -16.71
C GLU A 66 -13.32 8.23 -15.94
N TYR A 67 -13.47 8.33 -14.62
CA TYR A 67 -12.55 9.04 -13.74
C TYR A 67 -11.13 8.46 -13.79
N VAL A 68 -10.98 7.12 -13.76
CA VAL A 68 -9.67 6.47 -13.77
C VAL A 68 -9.08 6.33 -15.17
N SER A 69 -9.84 6.57 -16.25
CA SER A 69 -9.42 6.35 -17.64
C SER A 69 -8.20 7.15 -18.08
N VAL A 70 -7.93 8.30 -17.45
CA VAL A 70 -6.79 9.15 -17.79
C VAL A 70 -5.46 8.46 -17.48
N ARG A 71 -4.51 8.55 -18.42
CA ARG A 71 -3.25 7.78 -18.41
C ARG A 71 -2.47 7.84 -17.09
N TRP A 72 -2.37 9.02 -16.48
CA TRP A 72 -1.60 9.18 -15.25
C TRP A 72 -2.23 8.44 -14.05
N ARG A 73 -3.56 8.30 -14.00
CA ARG A 73 -4.25 7.51 -12.96
C ARG A 73 -4.09 6.02 -13.21
N GLN A 74 -4.10 5.58 -14.46
CA GLN A 74 -3.80 4.19 -14.83
C GLN A 74 -2.36 3.80 -14.46
N VAL A 75 -1.39 4.66 -14.78
CA VAL A 75 0.01 4.47 -14.40
C VAL A 75 0.13 4.42 -12.89
N MET A 76 -0.46 5.38 -12.18
CA MET A 76 -0.44 5.42 -10.73
C MET A 76 -1.05 4.16 -10.10
N GLY A 77 -2.23 3.72 -10.54
CA GLY A 77 -2.86 2.49 -10.06
C GLY A 77 -1.98 1.25 -10.31
N SER A 78 -1.32 1.18 -11.46
CA SER A 78 -0.37 0.10 -11.78
C SER A 78 0.87 0.15 -10.86
N THR A 79 1.44 1.33 -10.64
CA THR A 79 2.58 1.51 -9.72
C THR A 79 2.22 1.10 -8.29
N MET A 80 1.02 1.43 -7.82
CA MET A 80 0.58 1.09 -6.47
C MET A 80 0.33 -0.39 -6.29
N HIS A 81 -0.16 -1.05 -7.34
CA HIS A 81 -0.30 -2.49 -7.34
C HIS A 81 1.06 -3.18 -7.15
N CYS A 82 2.08 -2.77 -7.92
CA CYS A 82 3.45 -3.29 -7.76
C CYS A 82 4.02 -2.95 -6.39
N ALA A 83 4.02 -1.67 -5.99
CA ALA A 83 4.60 -1.24 -4.72
C ALA A 83 3.96 -1.90 -3.49
N ALA A 84 2.65 -2.18 -3.54
CA ALA A 84 1.98 -2.94 -2.50
C ALA A 84 2.45 -4.41 -2.49
N GLY A 85 2.61 -5.01 -3.67
CA GLY A 85 3.17 -6.35 -3.86
C GLY A 85 4.59 -6.46 -3.28
N ASP A 86 5.49 -5.58 -3.69
CA ASP A 86 6.87 -5.49 -3.19
C ASP A 86 6.90 -5.42 -1.66
N GLY A 87 6.07 -4.55 -1.07
CA GLY A 87 5.97 -4.37 0.38
C GLY A 87 5.53 -5.65 1.11
N ILE A 88 4.55 -6.37 0.57
CA ILE A 88 4.15 -7.68 1.12
C ILE A 88 5.28 -8.70 0.98
N GLY A 89 5.96 -8.73 -0.17
CA GLY A 89 7.13 -9.59 -0.40
C GLY A 89 8.21 -9.37 0.67
N ILE A 90 8.57 -8.12 0.92
CA ILE A 90 9.55 -7.75 1.95
C ILE A 90 9.12 -8.24 3.34
N ILE A 91 7.85 -8.02 3.74
CA ILE A 91 7.36 -8.49 5.05
C ILE A 91 7.41 -10.03 5.15
N VAL A 92 7.00 -10.74 4.10
CA VAL A 92 7.05 -12.20 4.06
C VAL A 92 8.50 -12.67 4.18
N GLY A 93 9.42 -12.02 3.47
CA GLY A 93 10.84 -12.31 3.55
C GLY A 93 11.38 -12.11 4.98
N ALA A 94 11.13 -10.95 5.57
CA ALA A 94 11.53 -10.63 6.93
C ALA A 94 10.97 -11.63 7.97
N ALA A 95 9.71 -12.04 7.81
CA ALA A 95 9.09 -13.02 8.70
C ALA A 95 9.77 -14.40 8.62
N ILE A 96 10.12 -14.85 7.41
CA ILE A 96 10.87 -16.10 7.19
C ILE A 96 12.28 -15.97 7.77
N GLY A 97 12.99 -14.88 7.48
CA GLY A 97 14.35 -14.65 7.96
C GLY A 97 14.44 -14.58 9.48
N ALA A 98 13.48 -13.90 10.12
CA ALA A 98 13.33 -13.88 11.57
C ALA A 98 13.05 -15.27 12.16
N GLY A 99 12.18 -16.07 11.52
CA GLY A 99 11.87 -17.44 11.93
C GLY A 99 13.08 -18.39 11.83
N LEU A 100 13.98 -18.12 10.89
CA LEU A 100 15.23 -18.86 10.69
C LEU A 100 16.43 -18.29 11.45
N ALA A 101 16.24 -17.19 12.19
CA ALA A 101 17.30 -16.45 12.88
C ALA A 101 18.50 -16.13 11.96
N LEU A 102 18.22 -15.70 10.72
CA LEU A 102 19.26 -15.36 9.76
C LEU A 102 20.09 -14.16 10.23
N ASN A 103 21.37 -14.17 9.90
CA ASN A 103 22.22 -12.99 10.02
C ASN A 103 21.88 -11.99 8.90
N PHE A 104 22.35 -10.75 9.04
CA PHE A 104 21.98 -9.63 8.15
C PHE A 104 22.03 -9.93 6.64
N TRP A 105 23.10 -10.53 6.13
CA TRP A 105 23.26 -10.70 4.67
C TRP A 105 22.24 -11.66 4.05
N PRO A 106 22.08 -12.91 4.54
CA PRO A 106 21.02 -13.80 4.06
C PRO A 106 19.61 -13.22 4.23
N ASP A 107 19.34 -12.53 5.34
CA ASP A 107 18.06 -11.89 5.64
C ASP A 107 17.73 -10.79 4.61
N PHE A 108 18.69 -9.89 4.37
CA PHE A 108 18.59 -8.83 3.37
C PHE A 108 18.35 -9.36 1.95
N PHE A 109 19.09 -10.38 1.51
CA PHE A 109 18.90 -10.96 0.18
C PHE A 109 17.54 -11.65 0.05
N LEU A 110 17.03 -12.21 1.14
CA LEU A 110 15.73 -12.87 1.16
C LEU A 110 14.60 -11.84 1.09
N GLU A 111 14.66 -10.77 1.88
CA GLU A 111 13.73 -9.63 1.76
C GLU A 111 13.73 -9.02 0.35
N TYR A 112 14.92 -8.74 -0.19
CA TYR A 112 15.08 -8.17 -1.52
C TYR A 112 14.54 -9.10 -2.60
N GLY A 113 14.85 -10.40 -2.52
CA GLY A 113 14.36 -11.40 -3.48
C GLY A 113 12.84 -11.52 -3.46
N PHE A 114 12.22 -11.60 -2.28
CA PHE A 114 10.77 -11.67 -2.17
C PHE A 114 10.07 -10.37 -2.62
N GLY A 115 10.69 -9.21 -2.36
CA GLY A 115 10.17 -7.92 -2.79
C GLY A 115 10.28 -7.63 -4.28
N TRP A 116 11.06 -8.39 -5.06
CA TRP A 116 11.30 -8.13 -6.49
C TRP A 116 10.88 -9.26 -7.44
N VAL A 117 10.94 -10.52 -6.99
CA VAL A 117 10.83 -11.68 -7.90
C VAL A 117 9.39 -12.17 -8.04
N TYR A 118 8.54 -11.94 -7.03
CA TYR A 118 7.25 -12.61 -6.90
C TYR A 118 6.02 -11.72 -7.09
N PHE A 119 6.16 -10.40 -7.02
CA PHE A 119 5.04 -9.45 -7.00
C PHE A 119 5.34 -8.22 -7.88
#